data_AF-A0A6C0DJ75-F1
#
_entry.id   AF-A0A6C0DJ75-F1
#
_cell.length_a   1.000
_cell.length_b   1.000
_cell.length_c   1.000
_cell.angle_alpha   90.00
_cell.angle_beta   90.00
_cell.angle_gamma   90.00
#
_symmetry.space_group_name_H-M   'P 1'
#
loop_
_entity.id
_entity.type
_entity.pdbx_description
1 polymer ?
#
loop_
_entity_poly.entity_id
_entity_poly.type
_entity_poly.pdbx_seq_one_letter_code
_entity_poly.pdbx_strand_id
1 'polypeptide(L)'
;MSQMSQIDIHYQKRKNGELFKCLEKKNILSLSSCQNYIPIYNRFFSLNETNYNHINLNHNFYIHRIKNKTYDNVNLFTCSIKNIKTEQVKDKQVFIKLAPLLDPYKYLIGKYNILDNKIYQLPSVNSNETNCYSKFLDVNNSAYVDGFFIFLTSKLNENYNFFHGIDYYGSFLSIKNDFKLNIFDDLEYLNNSDFFNKQKNILFKIDNYEHLIRDDKEVQKLKPIKIHYNSSEKSNLTLSFKNLNHELDNDLFENIFTNDDSRINVEVDTNVNIHHLDDINEISFDIHGLPSDKITTIKSTSTCSSRTSYTIDGEVEDFNIDDEKCSNCNSDEEYENENANKIENEDDCWEDIDSTISEEEIFATIKKFPVQVICMENCENTMDDLIMNNTLSNDEWFSMLMQIIMILLTYQKVFSFTHNDLHTNNVMYNETKHKYIIYHYNNKIYKVPTFGKIFKIIDFGRSIYKFQGKIFCSDSFKNGNDAASQYNIEPYFNELKPRLEPNYSFDLSRLACAIFDYVVEDLEEIKDISKIDDPIKKLIVEWCLDDKGVNLLYKNNGDERYPDFKLYKMIARHVHNHTPQNQLNRPEFKQFLVEKNTILEKNVTTTIEINIDKMLILQ
;
A
#
# COMPACT_ATOMS: atom_id res chain seq x y z
N MET A 1 -23.90 1.07 32.67
CA MET A 1 -24.07 0.35 31.40
C MET A 1 -24.46 1.39 30.35
N SER A 2 -23.51 1.99 29.64
CA SER A 2 -23.86 2.75 28.45
C SER A 2 -24.34 1.76 27.38
N GLN A 3 -25.46 2.07 26.73
CA GLN A 3 -25.88 1.34 25.54
C GLN A 3 -24.75 1.46 24.51
N MET A 4 -24.04 0.35 24.24
CA MET A 4 -23.07 0.30 23.15
C MET A 4 -23.87 0.40 21.85
N SER A 5 -23.76 1.54 21.18
CA SER A 5 -24.54 1.85 19.99
C SER A 5 -23.95 1.18 18.75
N GLN A 6 -24.82 0.58 17.95
CA GLN A 6 -24.53 0.21 16.55
C GLN A 6 -23.86 1.39 15.82
N ILE A 7 -22.91 1.10 14.91
CA ILE A 7 -22.33 2.16 14.06
C ILE A 7 -23.46 2.68 13.16
N ASP A 8 -24.00 3.83 13.53
CA ASP A 8 -25.07 4.48 12.80
C ASP A 8 -24.50 5.49 11.79
N ILE A 9 -24.98 5.41 10.55
CA ILE A 9 -24.61 6.32 9.47
C ILE A 9 -25.77 7.27 9.24
N HIS A 10 -25.51 8.55 9.47
CA HIS A 10 -26.43 9.62 9.12
C HIS A 10 -25.68 10.76 8.46
N TYR A 11 -26.40 11.55 7.65
CA TYR A 11 -25.80 12.69 7.00
C TYR A 11 -25.57 13.81 8.02
N GLN A 12 -24.44 14.49 7.89
CA GLN A 12 -24.15 15.74 8.59
C GLN A 12 -24.11 16.88 7.59
N LYS A 13 -24.94 17.91 7.81
CA LYS A 13 -24.89 19.13 7.01
C LYS A 13 -23.70 19.97 7.43
N ARG A 14 -22.73 20.14 6.53
CA ARG A 14 -21.58 21.03 6.76
C ARG A 14 -21.23 21.77 5.47
N LYS A 15 -21.12 23.10 5.58
CA LYS A 15 -20.64 23.95 4.49
C LYS A 15 -19.14 24.16 4.65
N ASN A 16 -18.34 23.38 3.94
CA ASN A 16 -16.88 23.46 3.98
C ASN A 16 -16.32 24.61 3.12
N GLY A 17 -17.09 25.66 2.82
CA GLY A 17 -16.68 26.72 1.90
C GLY A 17 -15.41 27.46 2.33
N GLU A 18 -15.23 27.74 3.62
CA GLU A 18 -14.00 28.35 4.14
C GLU A 18 -12.81 27.40 4.10
N LEU A 19 -13.04 26.13 4.44
CA LEU A 19 -12.01 25.08 4.35
C LEU A 19 -11.54 24.89 2.90
N PHE A 20 -12.47 24.83 1.94
CA PHE A 20 -12.17 24.68 0.52
C PHE A 20 -11.37 25.88 -0.01
N LYS A 21 -11.74 27.11 0.35
CA LYS A 21 -10.93 28.30 0.02
C LYS A 21 -9.50 28.23 0.56
N CYS A 22 -9.29 27.60 1.71
CA CYS A 22 -7.94 27.36 2.23
C CYS A 22 -7.17 26.31 1.43
N LEU A 23 -7.83 25.18 1.09
CA LEU A 23 -7.24 24.09 0.32
C LEU A 23 -6.88 24.49 -1.14
N GLU A 24 -7.65 25.41 -1.72
CA GLU A 24 -7.42 25.95 -3.07
C GLU A 24 -6.17 26.83 -3.17
N LYS A 25 -5.61 27.30 -2.04
CA LYS A 25 -4.41 28.13 -2.06
C LYS A 25 -3.20 27.32 -2.56
N LYS A 26 -2.41 27.94 -3.45
CA LYS A 26 -1.21 27.34 -4.06
C LYS A 26 -0.16 26.89 -3.04
N ASN A 27 -0.02 27.61 -1.94
CA ASN A 27 0.94 27.30 -0.87
C ASN A 27 0.48 26.17 0.07
N ILE A 28 -0.75 25.66 -0.08
CA ILE A 28 -1.28 24.56 0.74
C ILE A 28 -1.32 23.28 -0.10
N LEU A 29 -2.39 23.09 -0.88
CA LEU A 29 -2.59 21.91 -1.72
C LEU A 29 -2.86 22.25 -3.18
N SER A 30 -3.10 23.52 -3.53
CA SER A 30 -3.40 23.93 -4.91
C SER A 30 -4.56 23.12 -5.51
N LEU A 31 -5.63 22.94 -4.73
CA LEU A 31 -6.83 22.25 -5.17
C LEU A 31 -7.71 23.15 -6.05
N SER A 32 -8.62 22.53 -6.80
CA SER A 32 -9.65 23.22 -7.58
C SER A 32 -10.90 22.37 -7.68
N SER A 33 -12.06 23.02 -7.79
CA SER A 33 -13.37 22.34 -7.89
C SER A 33 -13.68 21.45 -6.68
N CYS A 34 -13.37 21.90 -5.46
CA CYS A 34 -13.63 21.11 -4.25
C CYS A 34 -15.14 20.87 -4.05
N GLN A 35 -15.52 19.62 -3.75
CA GLN A 35 -16.90 19.23 -3.44
C GLN A 35 -16.98 18.23 -2.29
N ASN A 36 -18.06 18.29 -1.52
CA ASN A 36 -18.36 17.34 -0.45
C ASN A 36 -18.96 16.04 -0.98
N TYR A 37 -19.61 16.08 -2.14
CA TYR A 37 -20.27 14.90 -2.68
C TYR A 37 -19.26 13.84 -3.14
N ILE A 38 -19.41 12.64 -2.59
CA ILE A 38 -18.68 11.44 -2.99
C ILE A 38 -19.74 10.40 -3.42
N PRO A 39 -19.66 9.82 -4.63
CA PRO A 39 -20.67 8.89 -5.15
C PRO A 39 -21.05 7.73 -4.23
N ILE A 40 -20.12 7.23 -3.42
CA ILE A 40 -20.39 6.16 -2.43
C ILE A 40 -21.53 6.53 -1.46
N TYR A 41 -21.81 7.82 -1.25
CA TYR A 41 -22.91 8.30 -0.43
C TYR A 41 -24.29 7.88 -0.94
N ASN A 42 -24.44 7.60 -2.23
CA ASN A 42 -25.69 7.10 -2.82
C ASN A 42 -26.10 5.72 -2.27
N ARG A 43 -25.18 4.97 -1.66
CA ARG A 43 -25.48 3.71 -0.97
C ARG A 43 -26.25 3.89 0.34
N PHE A 44 -26.22 5.11 0.91
CA PHE A 44 -26.72 5.38 2.27
C PHE A 44 -27.77 6.48 2.31
N PHE A 45 -27.70 7.45 1.40
CA PHE A 45 -28.54 8.65 1.44
C PHE A 45 -29.30 8.84 0.14
N SER A 46 -30.55 9.30 0.25
CA SER A 46 -31.31 9.83 -0.89
C SER A 46 -30.96 11.30 -1.11
N LEU A 47 -30.22 11.57 -2.18
CA LEU A 47 -29.69 12.89 -2.52
C LEU A 47 -30.50 13.57 -3.64
N ASN A 48 -30.50 14.89 -3.66
CA ASN A 48 -31.09 15.70 -4.73
C ASN A 48 -30.16 16.88 -5.09
N GLU A 49 -30.49 17.59 -6.17
CA GLU A 49 -29.68 18.69 -6.70
C GLU A 49 -29.37 19.80 -5.68
N THR A 50 -30.23 19.99 -4.68
CA THR A 50 -30.08 21.07 -3.70
C THR A 50 -29.24 20.69 -2.48
N ASN A 51 -29.12 19.40 -2.16
CA ASN A 51 -28.51 18.94 -0.92
C ASN A 51 -27.23 18.11 -1.09
N TYR A 52 -26.97 17.54 -2.27
CA TYR A 52 -25.93 16.53 -2.46
C TYR A 52 -24.54 17.04 -2.03
N ASN A 53 -24.23 18.31 -2.30
CA ASN A 53 -22.94 18.92 -2.00
C ASN A 53 -22.84 19.56 -0.61
N HIS A 54 -23.83 19.35 0.26
CA HIS A 54 -23.84 19.85 1.65
C HIS A 54 -23.71 18.74 2.68
N ILE A 55 -23.53 17.49 2.24
CA ILE A 55 -23.57 16.30 3.08
C ILE A 55 -22.16 15.76 3.31
N ASN A 56 -21.89 15.41 4.56
CA ASN A 56 -20.69 14.73 5.02
C ASN A 56 -21.12 13.50 5.86
N LEU A 57 -20.24 12.52 6.01
CA LEU A 57 -20.43 11.44 6.98
C LEU A 57 -20.40 11.99 8.42
N ASN A 58 -21.07 11.34 9.35
CA ASN A 58 -21.17 11.76 10.75
C ASN A 58 -19.92 11.38 11.57
N HIS A 59 -19.08 12.32 11.96
CA HIS A 59 -17.84 12.07 12.71
C HIS A 59 -17.64 13.12 13.82
N ASN A 60 -17.00 12.77 14.94
CA ASN A 60 -16.96 13.67 16.10
C ASN A 60 -16.01 14.86 15.88
N PHE A 61 -14.84 14.64 15.31
CA PHE A 61 -13.80 15.67 15.12
C PHE A 61 -13.57 15.96 13.65
N TYR A 62 -13.60 17.22 13.25
CA TYR A 62 -13.41 17.59 11.85
C TYR A 62 -12.47 18.76 11.67
N ILE A 63 -11.85 18.88 10.49
CA ILE A 63 -11.01 20.04 10.17
C ILE A 63 -11.88 21.29 10.08
N HIS A 64 -11.64 22.22 11.00
CA HIS A 64 -12.24 23.55 10.96
C HIS A 64 -11.37 24.53 10.16
N ARG A 65 -10.04 24.49 10.36
CA ARG A 65 -9.09 25.37 9.69
C ARG A 65 -7.74 24.68 9.53
N ILE A 66 -7.09 24.91 8.39
CA ILE A 66 -5.69 24.54 8.16
C ILE A 66 -4.82 25.73 8.54
N LYS A 67 -3.84 25.53 9.43
CA LYS A 67 -2.91 26.57 9.85
C LYS A 67 -1.74 26.64 8.90
N ASN A 68 -0.87 25.63 8.98
CA ASN A 68 0.39 25.57 8.26
C ASN A 68 0.60 24.17 7.68
N LYS A 69 1.38 24.12 6.61
CA LYS A 69 1.95 22.89 6.06
C LYS A 69 3.26 22.61 6.79
N THR A 70 3.51 21.36 7.16
CA THR A 70 4.80 20.96 7.72
C THR A 70 5.84 20.95 6.60
N TYR A 71 7.06 21.47 6.86
CA TYR A 71 8.08 21.62 5.81
C TYR A 71 8.58 20.26 5.29
N ASP A 72 8.65 19.26 6.17
CA ASP A 72 9.33 17.99 5.91
C ASP A 72 8.43 16.96 5.21
N ASN A 73 7.11 17.10 5.28
CA ASN A 73 6.17 16.19 4.62
C ASN A 73 5.05 16.96 3.90
N VAL A 74 4.98 16.74 2.58
CA VAL A 74 4.05 17.47 1.68
C VAL A 74 2.57 17.23 1.97
N ASN A 75 2.24 16.17 2.68
CA ASN A 75 0.89 15.75 3.01
C ASN A 75 0.54 15.91 4.49
N LEU A 76 1.47 16.45 5.31
CA LEU A 76 1.26 16.69 6.73
C LEU A 76 0.91 18.16 7.00
N PHE A 77 -0.18 18.37 7.74
CA PHE A 77 -0.69 19.70 8.03
C PHE A 77 -1.08 19.86 9.49
N THR A 78 -0.70 21.00 10.07
CA THR A 78 -1.24 21.42 11.36
C THR A 78 -2.63 22.00 11.17
N CYS A 79 -3.63 21.30 11.71
CA CYS A 79 -5.04 21.63 11.55
C CYS A 79 -5.68 21.92 12.91
N SER A 80 -6.55 22.93 12.96
CA SER A 80 -7.50 23.08 14.05
C SER A 80 -8.69 22.18 13.79
N ILE A 81 -8.83 21.13 14.60
CA ILE A 81 -9.95 20.20 14.56
C ILE A 81 -10.99 20.60 15.62
N LYS A 82 -12.26 20.68 15.19
CA LYS A 82 -13.39 21.05 16.05
C LYS A 82 -14.22 19.79 16.36
N ASN A 83 -14.57 19.60 17.62
CA ASN A 83 -15.53 18.59 18.03
C ASN A 83 -16.95 19.09 17.77
N ILE A 84 -17.80 18.27 17.14
CA ILE A 84 -19.18 18.64 16.83
C ILE A 84 -20.06 18.76 18.08
N LYS A 85 -19.86 17.91 19.10
CA LYS A 85 -20.73 17.83 20.28
C LYS A 85 -20.33 18.86 21.34
N THR A 86 -19.04 19.00 21.59
CA THR A 86 -18.51 19.87 22.66
C THR A 86 -18.09 21.25 22.15
N GLU A 87 -18.07 21.45 20.84
CA GLU A 87 -17.51 22.63 20.16
C GLU A 87 -16.04 22.93 20.47
N GLN A 88 -15.36 22.04 21.20
CA GLN A 88 -13.97 22.20 21.57
C GLN A 88 -13.10 22.16 20.31
N VAL A 89 -12.19 23.12 20.21
CA VAL A 89 -11.18 23.19 19.16
C VAL A 89 -9.85 22.76 19.76
N LYS A 90 -9.14 21.86 19.07
CA LYS A 90 -7.77 21.48 19.39
C LYS A 90 -6.93 21.53 18.11
N ASP A 91 -5.65 21.83 18.25
CA ASP A 91 -4.72 21.69 17.15
C ASP A 91 -4.15 20.27 17.14
N LYS A 92 -4.08 19.67 15.95
CA LYS A 92 -3.50 18.34 15.77
C LYS A 92 -2.81 18.29 14.40
N GLN A 93 -1.76 17.48 14.32
CA GLN A 93 -1.19 17.08 13.03
C GLN A 93 -2.17 16.16 12.32
N VAL A 94 -2.47 16.47 11.06
CA VAL A 94 -3.42 15.73 10.22
C VAL A 94 -2.71 15.37 8.94
N PHE A 95 -2.76 14.08 8.60
CA PHE A 95 -2.30 13.59 7.33
C PHE A 95 -3.42 13.70 6.29
N ILE A 96 -3.10 14.28 5.14
CA ILE A 96 -4.04 14.43 4.03
C ILE A 96 -3.60 13.54 2.87
N LYS A 97 -4.23 12.37 2.74
CA LYS A 97 -4.03 11.46 1.61
C LYS A 97 -4.75 12.01 0.37
N LEU A 98 -4.05 12.01 -0.77
CA LEU A 98 -4.61 12.36 -2.08
C LEU A 98 -4.83 11.08 -2.88
N ALA A 99 -5.95 10.39 -2.64
CA ALA A 99 -6.29 9.14 -3.32
C ALA A 99 -6.75 9.42 -4.76
N PRO A 100 -6.04 8.96 -5.80
CA PRO A 100 -6.39 9.29 -7.18
C PRO A 100 -7.68 8.58 -7.63
N LEU A 101 -8.54 9.28 -8.39
CA LEU A 101 -9.79 8.67 -8.91
C LEU A 101 -9.56 7.87 -10.19
N LEU A 102 -8.45 8.12 -10.88
CA LEU A 102 -7.93 7.33 -12.00
C LEU A 102 -6.55 6.79 -11.61
N ASP A 103 -6.15 5.67 -12.20
CA ASP A 103 -4.78 5.17 -12.06
C ASP A 103 -3.81 6.14 -12.77
N PRO A 104 -2.86 6.77 -12.06
CA PRO A 104 -1.96 7.75 -12.67
C PRO A 104 -0.91 7.11 -13.61
N TYR A 105 -0.53 5.85 -13.42
CA TYR A 105 0.38 5.16 -14.34
C TYR A 105 -0.29 4.88 -15.68
N LYS A 106 -1.56 4.46 -15.67
CA LYS A 106 -2.37 4.33 -16.90
C LYS A 106 -2.49 5.65 -17.65
N TYR A 107 -2.48 6.79 -16.95
CA TYR A 107 -2.41 8.11 -17.57
C TYR A 107 -1.05 8.37 -18.23
N LEU A 108 0.05 8.07 -17.53
CA LEU A 108 1.41 8.28 -18.03
C LEU A 108 1.73 7.44 -19.28
N ILE A 109 1.13 6.25 -19.42
CA ILE A 109 1.30 5.38 -20.60
C ILE A 109 0.23 5.58 -21.69
N GLY A 110 -0.69 6.53 -21.52
CA GLY A 110 -1.65 6.92 -22.56
C GLY A 110 -2.88 6.01 -22.69
N LYS A 111 -3.26 5.26 -21.65
CA LYS A 111 -4.49 4.43 -21.65
C LYS A 111 -5.79 5.23 -21.51
N TYR A 112 -5.71 6.51 -21.15
CA TYR A 112 -6.88 7.39 -21.12
C TYR A 112 -6.88 8.38 -22.29
N ASN A 113 -8.07 8.69 -22.78
CA ASN A 113 -8.23 9.74 -23.78
C ASN A 113 -8.12 11.13 -23.13
N ILE A 114 -6.94 11.73 -23.21
CA ILE A 114 -6.64 13.03 -22.59
C ILE A 114 -7.38 14.20 -23.25
N LEU A 115 -7.85 14.03 -24.49
CA LEU A 115 -8.68 15.02 -25.17
C LEU A 115 -10.12 15.03 -24.64
N ASP A 116 -10.53 13.99 -23.92
CA ASP A 116 -11.85 13.92 -23.31
C ASP A 116 -11.88 14.73 -22.01
N ASN A 117 -12.55 15.89 -22.04
CA ASN A 117 -12.72 16.76 -20.88
C ASN A 117 -13.41 16.06 -19.69
N LYS A 118 -14.10 14.92 -19.89
CA LYS A 118 -14.75 14.17 -18.83
C LYS A 118 -13.79 13.72 -17.73
N ILE A 119 -12.51 13.48 -18.04
CA ILE A 119 -11.52 13.04 -17.05
C ILE A 119 -11.17 14.13 -16.03
N TYR A 120 -11.56 15.38 -16.29
CA TYR A 120 -11.34 16.52 -15.40
C TYR A 120 -12.64 17.04 -14.76
N GLN A 121 -13.78 16.41 -15.04
CA GLN A 121 -15.09 16.80 -14.52
C GLN A 121 -15.53 15.87 -13.39
N LEU A 122 -15.60 16.41 -12.17
CA LEU A 122 -16.04 15.67 -10.99
C LEU A 122 -17.53 15.30 -11.07
N PRO A 123 -17.92 14.18 -10.44
CA PRO A 123 -19.29 13.69 -10.50
C PRO A 123 -20.23 14.57 -9.66
N SER A 124 -21.45 14.75 -10.15
CA SER A 124 -22.59 15.35 -9.42
C SER A 124 -23.70 14.32 -9.26
N VAL A 125 -24.77 14.66 -8.53
CA VAL A 125 -25.91 13.73 -8.29
C VAL A 125 -26.60 13.28 -9.58
N ASN A 126 -26.63 14.12 -10.63
CA ASN A 126 -27.23 13.80 -11.93
C ASN A 126 -26.19 13.48 -13.00
N SER A 127 -24.92 13.29 -12.62
CA SER A 127 -23.89 12.96 -13.59
C SER A 127 -24.13 11.55 -14.16
N ASN A 128 -23.82 11.41 -15.44
CA ASN A 128 -23.97 10.17 -16.20
C ASN A 128 -22.77 10.01 -17.13
N GLU A 129 -22.66 8.87 -17.81
CA GLU A 129 -21.49 8.54 -18.65
C GLU A 129 -21.30 9.51 -19.85
N THR A 130 -22.33 10.30 -20.20
CA THR A 130 -22.21 11.30 -21.26
C THR A 130 -21.46 12.55 -20.80
N ASN A 131 -21.51 12.89 -19.50
CA ASN A 131 -20.94 14.13 -18.97
C ASN A 131 -19.81 13.93 -17.93
N CYS A 132 -19.61 12.71 -17.45
CA CYS A 132 -18.60 12.38 -16.45
C CYS A 132 -17.98 11.03 -16.78
N TYR A 133 -16.71 10.86 -16.43
CA TYR A 133 -16.00 9.62 -16.68
C TYR A 133 -16.61 8.48 -15.84
N SER A 134 -16.84 7.32 -16.45
CA SER A 134 -17.59 6.22 -15.82
C SER A 134 -16.99 5.75 -14.50
N LYS A 135 -15.65 5.70 -14.39
CA LYS A 135 -14.95 5.34 -13.15
C LYS A 135 -15.20 6.33 -12.00
N PHE A 136 -15.54 7.60 -12.28
CA PHE A 136 -15.89 8.55 -11.23
C PHE A 136 -17.29 8.29 -10.68
N LEU A 137 -18.19 7.74 -11.48
CA LEU A 137 -19.56 7.44 -11.07
C LEU A 137 -19.65 6.11 -10.31
N ASP A 138 -18.68 5.21 -10.50
CA ASP A 138 -18.66 3.92 -9.83
C ASP A 138 -18.47 4.09 -8.32
N VAL A 139 -19.48 3.67 -7.56
CA VAL A 139 -19.46 3.68 -6.09
C VAL A 139 -18.39 2.74 -5.50
N ASN A 140 -17.86 1.82 -6.31
CA ASN A 140 -16.77 0.92 -5.96
C ASN A 140 -15.38 1.47 -6.30
N ASN A 141 -15.25 2.72 -6.78
CA ASN A 141 -13.94 3.32 -7.03
C ASN A 141 -13.01 3.14 -5.81
N SER A 142 -11.80 2.65 -6.05
CA SER A 142 -10.82 2.32 -5.01
C SER A 142 -10.62 3.44 -3.97
N ALA A 143 -10.57 4.69 -4.40
CA ALA A 143 -10.43 5.84 -3.50
C ALA A 143 -11.63 5.95 -2.55
N TYR A 144 -12.86 5.77 -3.07
CA TYR A 144 -14.08 5.88 -2.28
C TYR A 144 -14.16 4.77 -1.23
N VAL A 145 -13.77 3.55 -1.63
CA VAL A 145 -13.71 2.38 -0.75
C VAL A 145 -12.69 2.59 0.36
N ASP A 146 -11.52 3.14 0.04
CA ASP A 146 -10.48 3.49 1.01
C ASP A 146 -10.97 4.51 2.04
N GLY A 147 -11.37 5.70 1.56
CA GLY A 147 -11.80 6.78 2.46
C GLY A 147 -13.02 6.43 3.31
N PHE A 148 -13.91 5.56 2.81
CA PHE A 148 -15.05 5.08 3.60
C PHE A 148 -14.62 4.09 4.70
N PHE A 149 -13.63 3.24 4.45
CA PHE A 149 -13.16 2.33 5.50
C PHE A 149 -12.39 3.07 6.60
N ILE A 150 -11.64 4.13 6.27
CA ILE A 150 -11.04 5.04 7.27
C ILE A 150 -12.11 5.61 8.21
N PHE A 151 -13.26 6.00 7.65
CA PHE A 151 -14.40 6.42 8.47
C PHE A 151 -14.94 5.30 9.38
N LEU A 152 -15.07 4.07 8.88
CA LEU A 152 -15.56 2.94 9.66
C LEU A 152 -14.61 2.55 10.81
N THR A 153 -13.31 2.53 10.57
CA THR A 153 -12.34 2.23 11.63
C THR A 153 -12.29 3.33 12.69
N SER A 154 -12.45 4.61 12.28
CA SER A 154 -12.61 5.72 13.23
C SER A 154 -13.83 5.53 14.12
N LYS A 155 -14.93 4.99 13.59
CA LYS A 155 -16.13 4.68 14.38
C LYS A 155 -15.92 3.56 15.40
N LEU A 156 -15.07 2.59 15.09
CA LEU A 156 -14.67 1.58 16.07
C LEU A 156 -13.86 2.21 17.22
N ASN A 157 -12.95 3.13 16.90
CA ASN A 157 -12.21 3.87 17.92
C ASN A 157 -13.16 4.65 18.83
N GLU A 158 -14.08 5.43 18.25
CA GLU A 158 -15.05 6.26 19.00
C GLU A 158 -16.02 5.46 19.89
N ASN A 159 -16.54 4.32 19.40
CA ASN A 159 -17.61 3.60 20.07
C ASN A 159 -17.12 2.47 20.98
N TYR A 160 -15.93 1.92 20.69
CA TYR A 160 -15.42 0.70 21.35
C TYR A 160 -14.01 0.88 21.91
N ASN A 161 -13.44 2.09 21.89
CA ASN A 161 -12.05 2.35 22.28
C ASN A 161 -11.07 1.45 21.52
N PHE A 162 -11.32 1.20 20.25
CA PHE A 162 -10.40 0.46 19.39
C PHE A 162 -9.23 1.37 19.00
N PHE A 163 -8.20 1.43 19.85
CA PHE A 163 -7.03 2.32 19.70
C PHE A 163 -6.22 2.09 18.42
N HIS A 164 -6.34 0.90 17.80
CA HIS A 164 -5.73 0.62 16.49
C HIS A 164 -6.46 1.29 15.32
N GLY A 165 -7.69 1.77 15.55
CA GLY A 165 -8.44 2.46 14.51
C GLY A 165 -7.85 3.82 14.21
N ILE A 166 -7.98 4.25 12.96
CA ILE A 166 -7.45 5.53 12.46
C ILE A 166 -8.50 6.62 12.67
N ASP A 167 -8.09 7.76 13.21
CA ASP A 167 -8.99 8.92 13.30
C ASP A 167 -9.32 9.48 11.90
N TYR A 168 -10.62 9.76 11.66
CA TYR A 168 -11.12 10.37 10.43
C TYR A 168 -11.57 11.82 10.67
N TYR A 169 -11.09 12.77 9.86
CA TYR A 169 -11.38 14.20 10.00
C TYR A 169 -12.18 14.81 8.84
N GLY A 170 -12.48 14.02 7.80
CA GLY A 170 -13.27 14.45 6.64
C GLY A 170 -12.72 13.89 5.33
N SER A 171 -13.54 13.95 4.27
CA SER A 171 -13.12 13.58 2.92
C SER A 171 -13.95 14.31 1.87
N PHE A 172 -13.31 14.67 0.75
CA PHE A 172 -13.85 15.54 -0.28
C PHE A 172 -13.31 15.11 -1.65
N LEU A 173 -14.02 15.41 -2.75
CA LEU A 173 -13.46 15.29 -4.10
C LEU A 173 -12.91 16.64 -4.58
N SER A 174 -11.84 16.59 -5.36
CA SER A 174 -11.22 17.77 -5.92
C SER A 174 -10.38 17.42 -7.16
N ILE A 175 -10.03 18.44 -7.95
CA ILE A 175 -8.95 18.36 -8.92
C ILE A 175 -7.67 18.92 -8.28
N LYS A 176 -6.63 18.10 -8.15
CA LYS A 176 -5.30 18.53 -7.71
C LYS A 176 -4.56 19.14 -8.89
N ASN A 177 -4.13 20.40 -8.76
CA ASN A 177 -3.19 20.99 -9.72
C ASN A 177 -1.76 20.59 -9.35
N ASP A 178 -0.93 20.28 -10.35
CA ASP A 178 0.44 19.80 -10.17
C ASP A 178 0.47 18.60 -9.21
N PHE A 179 -0.21 17.53 -9.61
CA PHE A 179 -0.21 16.24 -8.90
C PHE A 179 1.14 15.56 -9.11
N LYS A 180 1.87 15.31 -8.02
CA LYS A 180 3.17 14.64 -8.04
C LYS A 180 2.98 13.16 -7.75
N LEU A 181 3.65 12.31 -8.53
CA LEU A 181 3.71 10.87 -8.37
C LEU A 181 5.19 10.46 -8.35
N ASN A 182 5.65 9.76 -7.33
CA ASN A 182 6.98 9.14 -7.37
C ASN A 182 6.94 7.98 -8.37
N ILE A 183 7.81 7.99 -9.36
CA ILE A 183 7.89 6.99 -10.44
C ILE A 183 9.22 6.26 -10.45
N PHE A 184 10.09 6.46 -9.46
CA PHE A 184 11.45 5.92 -9.43
C PHE A 184 11.48 4.41 -9.72
N ASP A 185 10.73 3.63 -8.95
CA ASP A 185 10.69 2.17 -9.07
C ASP A 185 10.12 1.67 -10.43
N ASP A 186 9.31 2.49 -11.11
CA ASP A 186 8.59 2.12 -12.34
C ASP A 186 9.17 2.77 -13.60
N LEU A 187 10.32 3.45 -13.50
CA LEU A 187 10.91 4.20 -14.61
C LEU A 187 11.20 3.32 -15.82
N GLU A 188 11.70 2.10 -15.61
CA GLU A 188 11.98 1.16 -16.70
C GLU A 188 10.70 0.80 -17.47
N TYR A 189 9.64 0.46 -16.73
CA TYR A 189 8.33 0.18 -17.31
C TYR A 189 7.78 1.38 -18.09
N LEU A 190 7.86 2.58 -17.51
CA LEU A 190 7.39 3.81 -18.15
C LEU A 190 8.21 4.17 -19.40
N ASN A 191 9.53 4.00 -19.36
CA ASN A 191 10.43 4.28 -20.48
C ASN A 191 10.19 3.34 -21.68
N ASN A 192 9.62 2.16 -21.45
CA ASN A 192 9.20 1.26 -22.54
C ASN A 192 7.94 1.76 -23.28
N SER A 193 7.21 2.75 -22.72
CA SER A 193 6.05 3.35 -23.37
C SER A 193 6.44 4.47 -24.34
N ASP A 194 6.13 4.23 -25.62
CA ASP A 194 6.18 5.23 -26.68
C ASP A 194 5.43 6.52 -26.33
N PHE A 195 4.28 6.39 -25.67
CA PHE A 195 3.44 7.52 -25.27
C PHE A 195 4.13 8.34 -24.19
N PHE A 196 4.70 7.67 -23.18
CA PHE A 196 5.40 8.33 -22.07
C PHE A 196 6.54 9.20 -22.60
N ASN A 197 7.40 8.63 -23.45
CA ASN A 197 8.55 9.32 -24.03
C ASN A 197 8.16 10.51 -24.92
N LYS A 198 7.09 10.39 -25.72
CA LYS A 198 6.62 11.45 -26.62
C LYS A 198 5.94 12.60 -25.89
N GLN A 199 5.26 12.32 -24.77
CA GLN A 199 4.45 13.31 -24.04
C GLN A 199 5.14 13.88 -22.79
N LYS A 200 6.32 13.35 -22.44
CA LYS A 200 7.22 13.92 -21.43
C LYS A 200 7.46 15.40 -21.73
N ASN A 201 7.30 16.24 -20.70
CA ASN A 201 7.37 17.71 -20.74
C ASN A 201 6.25 18.43 -21.51
N ILE A 202 5.29 17.70 -22.11
CA ILE A 202 4.10 18.29 -22.76
C ILE A 202 2.89 18.18 -21.83
N LEU A 203 2.50 16.95 -21.48
CA LEU A 203 1.33 16.66 -20.65
C LEU A 203 1.66 16.59 -19.17
N PHE A 204 2.84 16.05 -18.86
CA PHE A 204 3.38 15.91 -17.51
C PHE A 204 4.88 16.25 -17.55
N LYS A 205 5.40 16.75 -16.43
CA LYS A 205 6.83 17.04 -16.27
C LYS A 205 7.46 15.93 -15.45
N ILE A 206 8.68 15.52 -15.79
CA ILE A 206 9.43 14.54 -15.00
C ILE A 206 10.67 15.24 -14.46
N ASP A 207 11.02 14.97 -13.21
CA ASP A 207 12.27 15.45 -12.62
C ASP A 207 13.48 14.95 -13.42
N ASN A 208 14.60 15.67 -13.35
CA ASN A 208 15.78 15.26 -14.12
C ASN A 208 16.42 14.00 -13.51
N TYR A 209 16.41 12.91 -14.28
CA TYR A 209 16.99 11.62 -13.89
C TYR A 209 18.20 11.23 -14.73
N GLU A 210 18.81 12.18 -15.46
CA GLU A 210 20.03 11.95 -16.25
C GLU A 210 21.17 11.36 -15.41
N HIS A 211 21.23 11.68 -14.11
CA HIS A 211 22.21 11.16 -13.17
C HIS A 211 22.04 9.66 -12.85
N LEU A 212 20.86 9.09 -13.07
CA LEU A 212 20.58 7.67 -12.86
C LEU A 212 20.83 6.81 -14.08
N ILE A 213 20.87 7.44 -15.25
CA ILE A 213 21.32 6.77 -16.47
C ILE A 213 22.84 6.66 -16.32
N ARG A 214 23.30 5.64 -15.58
CA ARG A 214 24.70 5.22 -15.64
C ARG A 214 25.04 5.01 -17.11
N ASP A 215 26.23 5.44 -17.51
CA ASP A 215 26.80 5.32 -18.86
C ASP A 215 26.99 3.86 -19.33
N ASP A 216 26.05 2.96 -19.08
CA ASP A 216 26.01 1.60 -19.65
C ASP A 216 25.55 1.60 -21.11
N LYS A 217 25.45 2.79 -21.73
CA LYS A 217 25.23 2.99 -23.15
C LYS A 217 26.28 3.89 -23.82
N GLU A 218 27.56 3.52 -23.69
CA GLU A 218 28.33 3.29 -24.92
C GLU A 218 27.85 2.00 -25.61
N VAL A 219 26.54 1.92 -25.91
CA VAL A 219 26.11 1.16 -27.08
C VAL A 219 26.64 1.97 -28.23
N GLN A 220 27.89 1.69 -28.60
CA GLN A 220 28.42 2.05 -29.91
C GLN A 220 27.28 1.75 -30.87
N LYS A 221 26.76 2.79 -31.55
CA LYS A 221 25.92 2.60 -32.72
C LYS A 221 26.76 1.78 -33.69
N LEU A 222 26.68 0.46 -33.58
CA LEU A 222 27.29 -0.44 -34.53
C LEU A 222 26.66 -0.05 -35.86
N LYS A 223 27.53 0.36 -36.79
CA LYS A 223 27.10 0.80 -38.11
C LYS A 223 26.19 -0.29 -38.69
N PRO A 224 25.05 0.07 -39.30
CA PRO A 224 24.18 -0.92 -39.92
C PRO A 224 25.00 -1.81 -40.84
N ILE A 225 24.88 -3.13 -40.68
CA ILE A 225 25.54 -4.09 -41.56
C ILE A 225 24.97 -3.85 -42.97
N LYS A 226 25.79 -3.27 -43.85
CA LYS A 226 25.45 -3.14 -45.26
C LYS A 226 25.68 -4.51 -45.91
N ILE A 227 24.60 -5.27 -46.07
CA ILE A 227 24.63 -6.48 -46.88
C ILE A 227 24.73 -6.03 -48.35
N HIS A 228 25.94 -6.05 -48.89
CA HIS A 228 26.17 -5.89 -50.32
C HIS A 228 25.77 -7.18 -51.02
N TYR A 229 24.55 -7.23 -51.54
CA TYR A 229 24.20 -8.18 -52.59
C TYR A 229 24.89 -7.74 -53.87
N ASN A 230 26.11 -8.22 -54.10
CA ASN A 230 26.67 -8.31 -55.46
C ASN A 230 27.82 -9.31 -55.51
N SER A 231 27.80 -10.09 -56.59
CA SER A 231 28.78 -11.10 -57.04
C SER A 231 28.91 -12.37 -56.19
N SER A 232 28.09 -13.34 -56.58
CA SER A 232 28.44 -14.76 -56.78
C SER A 232 29.93 -15.13 -56.62
N GLU A 233 30.25 -15.91 -55.58
CA GLU A 233 31.05 -17.14 -55.69
C GLU A 233 30.64 -18.13 -54.58
N LYS A 234 30.61 -19.41 -54.95
CA LYS A 234 30.13 -20.53 -54.15
C LYS A 234 31.03 -20.76 -52.93
N SER A 235 30.45 -20.82 -51.73
CA SER A 235 30.99 -21.60 -50.63
C SER A 235 29.87 -22.36 -49.92
N ASN A 236 29.99 -23.69 -49.93
CA ASN A 236 29.07 -24.62 -49.28
C ASN A 236 29.25 -24.52 -47.76
N LEU A 237 28.23 -24.10 -47.02
CA LEU A 237 28.08 -24.48 -45.62
C LEU A 237 26.61 -24.73 -45.30
N THR A 238 26.19 -25.97 -45.52
CA THR A 238 24.91 -26.52 -45.08
C THR A 238 25.05 -26.92 -43.61
N LEU A 239 24.56 -26.10 -42.68
CA LEU A 239 24.41 -26.52 -41.29
C LEU A 239 23.05 -27.20 -41.11
N SER A 240 23.08 -28.52 -41.21
CA SER A 240 22.00 -29.45 -40.88
C SER A 240 21.87 -29.55 -39.36
N PHE A 241 20.76 -29.11 -38.80
CA PHE A 241 20.37 -29.45 -37.42
C PHE A 241 19.90 -30.91 -37.37
N LYS A 242 20.84 -31.83 -37.12
CA LYS A 242 20.55 -33.18 -36.64
C LYS A 242 21.22 -33.38 -35.28
N ASN A 243 20.41 -33.84 -34.33
CA ASN A 243 20.75 -34.42 -33.03
C ASN A 243 21.05 -33.45 -31.87
N LEU A 244 20.00 -33.13 -31.12
CA LEU A 244 20.01 -33.08 -29.66
C LEU A 244 18.69 -33.70 -29.15
N ASN A 245 18.57 -35.02 -29.35
CA ASN A 245 17.66 -35.86 -28.58
C ASN A 245 18.52 -36.53 -27.50
N HIS A 246 18.44 -36.06 -26.25
CA HIS A 246 18.67 -36.90 -25.08
C HIS A 246 17.82 -36.36 -23.93
N GLU A 247 16.84 -37.18 -23.54
CA GLU A 247 16.18 -37.26 -22.22
C GLU A 247 15.55 -35.98 -21.66
N LEU A 248 14.34 -35.67 -22.15
CA LEU A 248 13.29 -35.10 -21.31
C LEU A 248 12.19 -36.16 -21.20
N ASP A 249 11.94 -36.56 -19.96
CA ASP A 249 10.94 -37.54 -19.54
C ASP A 249 9.54 -37.01 -19.91
N ASN A 250 8.92 -37.63 -20.91
CA ASN A 250 7.64 -37.19 -21.50
C ASN A 250 6.40 -37.80 -20.79
N ASP A 251 6.59 -38.50 -19.67
CA ASP A 251 5.50 -39.21 -18.97
C ASP A 251 4.61 -38.29 -18.11
N LEU A 252 4.83 -36.97 -18.08
CA LEU A 252 4.04 -36.04 -17.24
C LEU A 252 2.95 -35.25 -18.00
N PHE A 253 2.86 -35.35 -19.33
CA PHE A 253 2.00 -34.45 -20.13
C PHE A 253 0.97 -35.14 -21.05
N GLU A 254 0.82 -36.47 -20.98
CA GLU A 254 -0.03 -37.19 -21.95
C GLU A 254 -1.56 -37.02 -21.78
N ASN A 255 -2.06 -36.35 -20.73
CA ASN A 255 -3.50 -36.27 -20.47
C ASN A 255 -4.12 -34.85 -20.46
N ILE A 256 -3.44 -33.84 -21.01
CA ILE A 256 -3.98 -32.45 -21.05
C ILE A 256 -4.47 -32.05 -22.46
N PHE A 257 -4.08 -32.75 -23.51
CA PHE A 257 -4.49 -32.44 -24.89
C PHE A 257 -4.89 -33.69 -25.67
N THR A 258 -6.07 -34.26 -25.38
CA THR A 258 -6.73 -35.17 -26.31
C THR A 258 -7.61 -34.38 -27.27
N ASN A 259 -7.11 -34.23 -28.50
CA ASN A 259 -7.90 -33.81 -29.66
C ASN A 259 -8.75 -34.99 -30.13
N ASP A 260 -10.03 -35.04 -29.73
CA ASP A 260 -11.00 -35.94 -30.37
C ASP A 260 -11.53 -35.27 -31.65
N ASP A 261 -10.86 -35.59 -32.76
CA ASP A 261 -11.40 -35.46 -34.12
C ASP A 261 -12.52 -36.49 -34.31
N SER A 262 -13.77 -36.08 -34.12
CA SER A 262 -14.91 -36.80 -34.71
C SER A 262 -15.71 -35.87 -35.64
N ARG A 263 -15.58 -36.18 -36.93
CA ARG A 263 -16.26 -35.53 -38.05
C ARG A 263 -17.77 -35.70 -37.94
N ILE A 264 -18.51 -34.60 -37.91
CA ILE A 264 -19.91 -34.56 -38.36
C ILE A 264 -20.06 -33.41 -39.37
N ASN A 265 -20.26 -33.80 -40.63
CA ASN A 265 -20.74 -32.93 -41.70
C ASN A 265 -22.23 -32.67 -41.50
N VAL A 266 -22.70 -31.41 -41.44
CA VAL A 266 -23.95 -30.95 -42.07
C VAL A 266 -23.88 -29.44 -42.35
N GLU A 267 -23.97 -29.12 -43.64
CA GLU A 267 -24.56 -27.98 -44.36
C GLU A 267 -24.40 -26.54 -43.84
N VAL A 268 -23.76 -25.77 -44.72
CA VAL A 268 -23.65 -24.30 -44.75
C VAL A 268 -25.02 -23.70 -45.04
N ASP A 269 -25.51 -22.86 -44.13
CA ASP A 269 -26.42 -21.78 -44.49
C ASP A 269 -25.85 -20.45 -44.02
N THR A 270 -25.73 -19.55 -44.99
CA THR A 270 -25.07 -18.26 -44.92
C THR A 270 -25.82 -17.30 -44.00
N ASN A 271 -25.15 -16.78 -42.96
CA ASN A 271 -25.31 -15.40 -42.52
C ASN A 271 -24.10 -14.98 -41.69
N VAL A 272 -23.22 -14.25 -42.37
CA VAL A 272 -21.98 -13.66 -41.88
C VAL A 272 -22.32 -12.45 -41.00
N ASN A 273 -21.90 -12.49 -39.74
CA ASN A 273 -21.53 -11.30 -38.98
C ASN A 273 -20.21 -11.61 -38.27
N ILE A 274 -19.11 -11.20 -38.91
CA ILE A 274 -17.74 -11.34 -38.42
C ILE A 274 -17.56 -10.33 -37.29
N HIS A 275 -17.52 -10.81 -36.04
CA HIS A 275 -16.89 -10.08 -34.96
C HIS A 275 -15.46 -10.59 -34.80
N HIS A 276 -14.53 -9.65 -34.87
CA HIS A 276 -13.08 -9.80 -34.82
C HIS A 276 -12.59 -10.60 -33.59
N LEU A 277 -11.75 -11.59 -33.86
CA LEU A 277 -10.84 -12.21 -32.90
C LEU A 277 -9.61 -11.30 -32.74
N ASP A 278 -9.64 -10.39 -31.76
CA ASP A 278 -8.47 -9.59 -31.35
C ASP A 278 -7.98 -9.95 -29.92
N ASP A 279 -8.44 -11.06 -29.36
CA ASP A 279 -7.95 -11.58 -28.08
C ASP A 279 -7.06 -12.80 -28.34
N ILE A 280 -5.76 -12.58 -28.53
CA ILE A 280 -4.60 -13.40 -28.12
C ILE A 280 -3.36 -12.68 -28.69
N ASN A 281 -2.68 -11.93 -27.82
CA ASN A 281 -1.26 -11.60 -27.89
C ASN A 281 -0.85 -10.96 -26.55
N GLU A 282 -0.94 -11.72 -25.46
CA GLU A 282 -0.08 -11.47 -24.29
C GLU A 282 1.24 -12.19 -24.56
N ILE A 283 2.23 -11.43 -25.01
CA ILE A 283 3.58 -11.94 -25.24
C ILE A 283 4.31 -11.91 -23.90
N SER A 284 4.47 -13.07 -23.26
CA SER A 284 5.46 -13.29 -22.21
C SER A 284 6.84 -13.45 -22.85
N PHE A 285 7.80 -12.62 -22.49
CA PHE A 285 9.20 -12.79 -22.87
C PHE A 285 9.98 -13.41 -21.70
N ASP A 286 10.48 -14.63 -21.92
CA ASP A 286 11.49 -15.26 -21.07
C ASP A 286 12.86 -14.60 -21.36
N ILE A 287 13.50 -14.05 -20.33
CA ILE A 287 14.87 -13.55 -20.40
C ILE A 287 15.78 -14.63 -19.79
N HIS A 288 16.46 -15.39 -20.65
CA HIS A 288 17.58 -16.22 -20.23
C HIS A 288 18.91 -15.47 -20.40
N GLY A 289 19.64 -15.33 -19.30
CA GLY A 289 21.10 -15.29 -19.25
C GLY A 289 21.74 -13.92 -19.05
N LEU A 290 22.23 -13.66 -17.83
CA LEU A 290 23.51 -13.03 -17.46
C LEU A 290 23.71 -13.17 -15.93
N PRO A 291 24.96 -13.15 -15.42
CA PRO A 291 25.32 -13.78 -14.15
C PRO A 291 25.01 -12.93 -12.91
N SER A 292 24.66 -13.64 -11.84
CA SER A 292 24.58 -13.21 -10.45
C SER A 292 25.83 -12.45 -10.02
N ASP A 293 25.66 -11.19 -9.60
CA ASP A 293 26.21 -10.64 -8.36
C ASP A 293 25.58 -9.25 -8.10
N LYS A 294 25.13 -9.06 -6.85
CA LYS A 294 24.33 -7.95 -6.27
C LYS A 294 22.83 -8.20 -6.23
N ILE A 295 22.42 -8.91 -5.19
CA ILE A 295 21.03 -8.98 -4.70
C ILE A 295 20.65 -7.58 -4.21
N THR A 296 19.89 -6.85 -5.01
CA THR A 296 19.13 -5.68 -4.56
C THR A 296 17.75 -6.15 -4.11
N THR A 297 17.36 -5.76 -2.91
CA THR A 297 16.11 -6.12 -2.23
C THR A 297 14.88 -5.98 -3.15
N ILE A 298 14.08 -7.05 -3.22
CA ILE A 298 12.91 -7.14 -4.10
C ILE A 298 11.74 -6.40 -3.43
N LYS A 299 11.68 -5.08 -3.63
CA LYS A 299 10.50 -4.29 -3.27
C LYS A 299 9.35 -4.68 -4.19
N SER A 300 8.36 -5.37 -3.65
CA SER A 300 7.13 -5.72 -4.38
C SER A 300 6.27 -4.46 -4.56
N THR A 301 6.50 -3.74 -5.65
CA THR A 301 5.82 -2.50 -6.03
C THR A 301 4.41 -2.79 -6.53
N SER A 302 3.41 -2.67 -5.66
CA SER A 302 2.03 -2.52 -6.13
C SER A 302 1.90 -1.11 -6.73
N THR A 303 1.73 -1.05 -8.05
CA THR A 303 1.72 0.13 -8.94
C THR A 303 0.59 1.15 -8.68
N CYS A 304 -0.03 1.13 -7.51
CA CYS A 304 -1.07 2.11 -7.12
C CYS A 304 -1.04 2.51 -5.63
N SER A 305 -0.06 2.06 -4.84
CA SER A 305 0.19 2.66 -3.53
C SER A 305 0.84 4.01 -3.76
N SER A 306 0.07 5.09 -3.67
CA SER A 306 0.64 6.44 -3.63
C SER A 306 1.50 6.58 -2.36
N ARG A 307 2.79 6.20 -2.48
CA ARG A 307 3.86 6.34 -1.48
C ARG A 307 4.01 7.83 -1.15
N THR A 308 3.21 8.30 -0.18
CA THR A 308 3.25 9.69 0.27
C THR A 308 3.27 9.79 1.80
N SER A 309 3.96 8.86 2.45
CA SER A 309 4.34 8.95 3.86
C SER A 309 5.85 8.93 3.93
N TYR A 310 6.46 10.09 4.16
CA TYR A 310 7.86 10.21 4.56
C TYR A 310 7.93 10.79 5.96
N THR A 311 8.75 10.15 6.76
CA THR A 311 9.12 10.50 8.14
C THR A 311 10.64 10.47 8.17
N ILE A 312 11.23 11.63 8.49
CA ILE A 312 12.67 11.76 8.75
C ILE A 312 12.78 12.21 10.20
N ASP A 313 13.57 11.49 10.97
CA ASP A 313 13.81 11.75 12.38
C ASP A 313 14.63 13.04 12.57
N GLY A 314 14.23 13.82 13.57
CA GLY A 314 14.92 15.03 13.99
C GLY A 314 15.98 14.70 15.02
N GLU A 315 17.25 15.01 14.70
CA GLU A 315 18.24 15.30 15.72
C GLU A 315 18.16 16.79 16.09
N VAL A 316 18.05 17.03 17.39
CA VAL A 316 18.01 18.36 17.99
C VAL A 316 19.45 18.87 18.05
N GLU A 317 19.87 19.64 17.05
CA GLU A 317 21.07 20.47 17.17
C GLU A 317 20.69 21.87 17.70
N ASP A 318 21.09 22.09 18.95
CA ASP A 318 20.90 23.30 19.73
C ASP A 318 21.79 24.44 19.16
N PHE A 319 21.32 25.13 18.12
CA PHE A 319 21.95 26.36 17.63
C PHE A 319 21.31 27.58 18.28
N ASN A 320 21.88 27.98 19.42
CA ASN A 320 21.68 29.31 20.00
C ASN A 320 22.23 30.37 19.03
N ILE A 321 21.34 31.17 18.44
CA ILE A 321 21.68 32.42 17.76
C ILE A 321 21.24 33.55 18.70
N ASP A 322 22.20 34.11 19.44
CA ASP A 322 22.06 35.40 20.10
C ASP A 322 22.49 36.50 19.12
N ASP A 323 21.54 37.34 18.75
CA ASP A 323 21.77 38.63 18.08
C ASP A 323 21.97 39.73 19.15
N GLU A 324 22.99 40.54 18.92
CA GLU A 324 23.59 41.52 19.82
C GLU A 324 22.63 42.53 20.48
N LYS A 325 22.88 42.84 21.78
CA LYS A 325 23.28 44.19 22.21
C LYS A 325 23.77 44.30 23.67
N CYS A 326 25.07 44.62 23.77
CA CYS A 326 25.67 45.69 24.58
C CYS A 326 25.66 45.58 26.12
N SER A 327 26.84 45.45 26.74
CA SER A 327 27.50 46.54 27.50
C SER A 327 28.83 46.09 28.15
N ASN A 328 29.86 46.93 27.99
CA ASN A 328 31.05 47.19 28.84
C ASN A 328 30.97 46.61 30.28
N CYS A 329 32.04 46.17 30.96
CA CYS A 329 33.46 46.46 30.86
C CYS A 329 34.27 45.61 31.86
N ASN A 330 35.54 45.38 31.50
CA ASN A 330 36.75 45.33 32.33
C ASN A 330 37.08 44.16 33.28
N SER A 331 38.40 43.92 33.20
CA SER A 331 39.40 43.47 34.18
C SER A 331 39.52 41.98 34.52
N ASP A 332 40.65 41.46 34.05
CA ASP A 332 41.72 40.80 34.81
C ASP A 332 41.33 39.59 35.69
N GLU A 333 41.91 38.42 35.40
CA GLU A 333 43.10 37.93 36.11
C GLU A 333 43.54 36.54 35.59
N GLU A 334 44.84 36.32 35.75
CA GLU A 334 45.68 35.20 35.33
C GLU A 334 45.28 33.85 35.93
N TYR A 335 45.71 32.75 35.31
CA TYR A 335 46.48 31.63 35.88
C TYR A 335 46.71 30.62 34.73
N GLU A 336 47.92 30.57 34.15
CA GLU A 336 49.00 29.64 34.53
C GLU A 336 48.54 28.17 34.55
N ASN A 337 48.91 27.41 33.51
CA ASN A 337 50.02 26.43 33.53
C ASN A 337 49.43 25.02 33.78
N GLU A 338 49.90 23.90 33.24
CA GLU A 338 51.14 23.54 32.57
C GLU A 338 50.97 22.06 32.12
N ASN A 339 51.88 21.61 31.25
CA ASN A 339 52.30 20.21 31.03
C ASN A 339 51.36 19.28 30.24
N ALA A 340 51.66 19.03 28.96
CA ALA A 340 52.74 18.16 28.45
C ALA A 340 52.43 16.66 28.62
N ASN A 341 52.17 15.98 27.50
CA ASN A 341 53.18 15.12 26.89
C ASN A 341 52.70 14.58 25.54
N LYS A 342 53.62 14.61 24.58
CA LYS A 342 53.60 13.95 23.27
C LYS A 342 53.45 12.43 23.45
N ILE A 343 52.81 11.78 22.48
CA ILE A 343 53.44 10.77 21.62
C ILE A 343 52.51 10.48 20.43
N GLU A 344 53.13 10.48 19.26
CA GLU A 344 52.61 10.14 17.93
C GLU A 344 52.06 8.71 17.89
N ASN A 345 51.01 8.47 17.12
CA ASN A 345 50.91 7.32 16.21
C ASN A 345 49.92 7.66 15.10
N GLU A 346 50.40 7.53 13.86
CA GLU A 346 49.64 7.52 12.63
C GLU A 346 48.73 6.28 12.63
N ASP A 347 47.43 6.48 12.47
CA ASP A 347 46.53 5.43 11.99
C ASP A 347 45.61 6.06 10.95
N ASP A 348 45.66 5.50 9.74
CA ASP A 348 44.85 5.83 8.58
C ASP A 348 43.36 5.59 8.89
N CYS A 349 42.66 6.64 9.32
CA CYS A 349 41.20 6.63 9.38
C CYS A 349 40.66 6.78 7.95
N TRP A 350 40.33 5.65 7.34
CA TRP A 350 39.35 5.60 6.26
C TRP A 350 38.04 6.14 6.84
N GLU A 351 37.65 7.35 6.43
CA GLU A 351 36.30 7.86 6.66
C GLU A 351 35.34 6.91 5.93
N ASP A 352 34.72 6.01 6.69
CA ASP A 352 33.49 5.34 6.30
C ASP A 352 32.46 6.44 6.05
N ILE A 353 32.30 6.78 4.77
CA ILE A 353 31.16 7.55 4.29
C ILE A 353 29.94 6.69 4.62
N ASP A 354 29.28 7.01 5.72
CA ASP A 354 27.95 6.56 6.05
C ASP A 354 26.99 7.13 4.99
N SER A 355 26.95 6.48 3.83
CA SER A 355 25.96 6.75 2.80
C SER A 355 24.65 6.19 3.30
N THR A 356 23.93 7.00 4.09
CA THR A 356 22.50 6.82 4.31
C THR A 356 21.88 6.66 2.92
N ILE A 357 21.36 5.47 2.61
CA ILE A 357 20.72 5.18 1.32
C ILE A 357 19.39 5.94 1.33
N SER A 358 19.45 7.25 1.05
CA SER A 358 18.25 8.01 0.73
C SER A 358 17.65 7.36 -0.51
N GLU A 359 16.45 6.80 -0.39
CA GLU A 359 15.74 6.27 -1.55
C GLU A 359 15.66 7.38 -2.60
N GLU A 360 16.25 7.15 -3.76
CA GLU A 360 16.23 8.13 -4.83
C GLU A 360 14.77 8.34 -5.28
N GLU A 361 14.32 9.59 -5.29
CA GLU A 361 12.94 9.94 -5.65
C GLU A 361 12.91 10.65 -7.00
N ILE A 362 12.03 10.20 -7.89
CA ILE A 362 11.79 10.88 -9.17
C ILE A 362 10.31 11.14 -9.31
N PHE A 363 9.92 12.41 -9.38
CA PHE A 363 8.51 12.74 -9.52
C PHE A 363 8.09 13.00 -10.96
N ALA A 364 6.97 12.38 -11.33
CA ALA A 364 6.12 12.82 -12.43
C ALA A 364 5.07 13.82 -11.92
N THR A 365 5.08 15.03 -12.49
CA THR A 365 4.11 16.09 -12.19
C THR A 365 3.05 16.18 -13.29
N ILE A 366 1.83 15.74 -12.99
CA ILE A 366 0.65 15.85 -13.85
C ILE A 366 -0.08 17.15 -13.55
N LYS A 367 -0.35 17.96 -14.59
CA LYS A 367 -0.90 19.33 -14.43
C LYS A 367 -2.21 19.38 -13.65
N LYS A 368 -3.14 18.47 -13.93
CA LYS A 368 -4.44 18.36 -13.28
C LYS A 368 -4.80 16.89 -13.12
N PHE A 369 -5.15 16.48 -11.91
CA PHE A 369 -5.56 15.11 -11.67
C PHE A 369 -6.72 15.03 -10.67
N PRO A 370 -7.77 14.25 -10.95
CA PRO A 370 -8.90 14.08 -10.05
C PRO A 370 -8.51 13.19 -8.86
N VAL A 371 -8.79 13.67 -7.66
CA VAL A 371 -8.44 13.00 -6.40
C VAL A 371 -9.60 13.06 -5.41
N GLN A 372 -9.68 12.05 -4.56
CA GLN A 372 -10.33 12.16 -3.27
C GLN A 372 -9.29 12.58 -2.23
N VAL A 373 -9.60 13.66 -1.53
CA VAL A 373 -8.86 14.12 -0.37
C VAL A 373 -9.40 13.38 0.85
N ILE A 374 -8.55 12.64 1.56
CA ILE A 374 -8.92 11.91 2.78
C ILE A 374 -8.09 12.48 3.92
N CYS A 375 -8.76 13.08 4.90
CA CYS A 375 -8.12 13.69 6.06
C CYS A 375 -8.16 12.70 7.23
N MET A 376 -6.99 12.26 7.68
CA MET A 376 -6.86 11.17 8.64
C MET A 376 -5.77 11.44 9.68
N GLU A 377 -5.69 10.58 10.70
CA GLU A 377 -4.64 10.58 11.70
C GLU A 377 -3.25 10.57 11.05
N ASN A 378 -2.35 11.40 11.57
CA ASN A 378 -0.94 11.26 11.29
C ASN A 378 -0.38 10.10 12.12
N CYS A 379 0.17 9.08 11.47
CA CYS A 379 0.94 8.05 12.15
C CYS A 379 2.43 8.44 12.16
N GLU A 380 3.18 7.99 13.17
CA GLU A 380 4.56 8.44 13.38
C GLU A 380 5.55 7.80 12.40
N ASN A 381 5.50 6.48 12.20
CA ASN A 381 6.42 5.76 11.30
C ASN A 381 5.76 4.46 10.79
N THR A 382 6.34 3.86 9.75
CA THR A 382 5.89 2.56 9.25
C THR A 382 6.53 1.39 9.99
N MET A 383 5.94 0.21 9.87
CA MET A 383 6.56 -1.04 10.31
C MET A 383 7.79 -1.38 9.48
N ASP A 384 7.86 -0.93 8.22
CA ASP A 384 9.01 -1.08 7.34
C ASP A 384 10.23 -0.37 7.93
N ASP A 385 10.07 0.92 8.25
CA ASP A 385 11.10 1.75 8.87
C ASP A 385 11.58 1.13 10.19
N LEU A 386 10.64 0.62 11.00
CA LEU A 386 10.95 -0.01 12.28
C LEU A 386 11.79 -1.28 12.13
N ILE A 387 11.55 -2.10 11.10
CA ILE A 387 12.30 -3.33 10.86
C ILE A 387 13.68 -3.01 10.29
N MET A 388 13.77 -2.01 9.40
CA MET A 388 15.00 -1.62 8.74
C MET A 388 15.99 -0.93 9.68
N ASN A 389 15.51 -0.05 10.56
CA ASN A 389 16.36 0.84 11.35
C ASN A 389 16.61 0.34 12.77
N ASN A 390 15.95 -0.75 13.21
CA ASN A 390 16.07 -1.24 14.58
C ASN A 390 16.26 -2.75 14.64
N THR A 391 17.12 -3.18 15.56
CA THR A 391 17.20 -4.60 15.96
C THR A 391 16.11 -4.90 16.98
N LEU A 392 15.07 -5.61 16.55
CA LEU A 392 13.94 -5.98 17.39
C LEU A 392 14.17 -7.31 18.10
N SER A 393 13.82 -7.38 19.38
CA SER A 393 13.78 -8.65 20.12
C SER A 393 12.60 -9.53 19.69
N ASN A 394 12.68 -10.83 19.96
CA ASN A 394 11.57 -11.76 19.68
C ASN A 394 10.25 -11.32 20.35
N ASP A 395 10.31 -10.78 21.57
CA ASP A 395 9.12 -10.32 22.28
C ASP A 395 8.48 -9.09 21.61
N GLU A 396 9.29 -8.18 21.08
CA GLU A 396 8.83 -7.02 20.32
C GLU A 396 8.18 -7.44 19.00
N TRP A 397 8.80 -8.36 18.28
CA TRP A 397 8.22 -8.97 17.07
C TRP A 397 6.88 -9.64 17.34
N PHE A 398 6.82 -10.52 18.35
CA PHE A 398 5.58 -11.20 18.69
C PHE A 398 4.51 -10.24 19.20
N SER A 399 4.87 -9.18 19.93
CA SER A 399 3.92 -8.12 20.28
C SER A 399 3.35 -7.44 19.05
N MET A 400 4.21 -6.98 18.14
CA MET A 400 3.81 -6.31 16.90
C MET A 400 2.87 -7.20 16.06
N LEU A 401 3.28 -8.43 15.79
CA LEU A 401 2.47 -9.39 15.02
C LEU A 401 1.16 -9.72 15.73
N MET A 402 1.16 -9.84 17.06
CA MET A 402 -0.05 -10.07 17.86
C MET A 402 -1.03 -8.89 17.77
N GLN A 403 -0.54 -7.65 17.79
CA GLN A 403 -1.38 -6.47 17.56
C GLN A 403 -2.01 -6.51 16.17
N ILE A 404 -1.24 -6.80 15.11
CA ILE A 404 -1.73 -6.93 13.73
C ILE A 404 -2.80 -8.03 13.62
N ILE A 405 -2.56 -9.21 14.20
CA ILE A 405 -3.52 -10.31 14.26
C ILE A 405 -4.84 -9.85 14.93
N MET A 406 -4.77 -9.13 16.05
CA MET A 406 -5.95 -8.63 16.75
C MET A 406 -6.71 -7.57 15.96
N ILE A 407 -6.01 -6.73 15.18
CA ILE A 407 -6.64 -5.78 14.25
C ILE A 407 -7.42 -6.52 13.17
N LEU A 408 -6.77 -7.48 12.50
CA LEU A 408 -7.40 -8.28 11.44
C LEU A 408 -8.60 -9.05 11.99
N LEU A 409 -8.49 -9.71 13.15
CA LEU A 409 -9.61 -10.40 13.79
C LEU A 409 -10.79 -9.46 14.10
N THR A 410 -10.50 -8.24 14.53
CA THR A 410 -11.52 -7.22 14.79
C THR A 410 -12.25 -6.85 13.50
N TYR A 411 -11.51 -6.51 12.44
CA TYR A 411 -12.11 -6.14 11.16
C TYR A 411 -12.84 -7.31 10.49
N GLN A 412 -12.31 -8.53 10.59
CA GLN A 412 -12.97 -9.75 10.10
C GLN A 412 -14.29 -10.00 10.81
N LYS A 413 -14.32 -9.89 12.14
CA LYS A 413 -15.54 -10.05 12.93
C LYS A 413 -16.61 -9.00 12.58
N VAL A 414 -16.21 -7.74 12.52
CA VAL A 414 -17.16 -6.63 12.39
C VAL A 414 -17.63 -6.45 10.94
N PHE A 415 -16.72 -6.61 9.97
CA PHE A 415 -16.95 -6.20 8.58
C PHE A 415 -16.68 -7.31 7.55
N SER A 416 -16.46 -8.57 7.93
CA SER A 416 -16.03 -9.62 6.96
C SER A 416 -14.80 -9.19 6.13
N PHE A 417 -13.86 -8.47 6.75
CA PHE A 417 -12.80 -7.74 6.05
C PHE A 417 -11.64 -8.61 5.55
N THR A 418 -11.11 -8.26 4.37
CA THR A 418 -9.77 -8.63 3.86
C THR A 418 -9.08 -7.38 3.32
N HIS A 419 -7.80 -7.19 3.62
CA HIS A 419 -7.01 -6.03 3.17
C HIS A 419 -6.60 -6.16 1.70
N ASN A 420 -6.14 -7.34 1.29
CA ASN A 420 -5.66 -7.70 -0.05
C ASN A 420 -4.38 -7.03 -0.55
N ASP A 421 -3.81 -6.08 0.21
CA ASP A 421 -2.52 -5.46 -0.08
C ASP A 421 -1.75 -5.13 1.21
N LEU A 422 -1.73 -6.06 2.16
CA LEU A 422 -1.09 -5.84 3.46
C LEU A 422 0.42 -6.13 3.37
N HIS A 423 1.23 -5.07 3.40
CA HIS A 423 2.68 -5.14 3.46
C HIS A 423 3.21 -4.24 4.60
N THR A 424 4.50 -4.31 4.92
CA THR A 424 5.15 -3.57 6.02
C THR A 424 4.88 -2.06 5.97
N ASN A 425 4.94 -1.45 4.77
CA ASN A 425 4.59 -0.03 4.59
C ASN A 425 3.11 0.34 4.87
N ASN A 426 2.19 -0.62 4.82
CA ASN A 426 0.76 -0.42 5.12
C ASN A 426 0.40 -0.71 6.58
N VAL A 427 1.41 -1.00 7.41
CA VAL A 427 1.30 -1.07 8.85
C VAL A 427 2.10 0.09 9.42
N MET A 428 1.46 0.99 10.17
CA MET A 428 2.12 2.12 10.83
C MET A 428 1.95 2.02 12.33
N TYR A 429 2.64 2.86 13.09
CA TYR A 429 2.44 2.95 14.54
C TYR A 429 2.44 4.39 15.05
N ASN A 430 1.91 4.53 16.26
CA ASN A 430 2.08 5.71 17.10
C ASN A 430 2.66 5.30 18.45
N GLU A 431 3.50 6.16 19.02
CA GLU A 431 4.04 5.99 20.35
C GLU A 431 2.94 6.06 21.42
N THR A 432 3.16 5.30 22.50
CA THR A 432 2.24 5.24 23.63
C THR A 432 2.95 5.07 24.95
N LYS A 433 2.39 5.71 25.98
CA LYS A 433 2.83 5.54 27.38
C LYS A 433 2.16 4.33 28.05
N HIS A 434 1.14 3.76 27.42
CA HIS A 434 0.50 2.54 27.92
C HIS A 434 1.45 1.37 27.72
N LYS A 435 1.65 0.57 28.77
CA LYS A 435 2.59 -0.57 28.77
C LYS A 435 1.97 -1.84 28.21
N TYR A 436 0.66 -1.98 28.31
CA TYR A 436 -0.05 -3.19 27.90
C TYR A 436 -1.36 -2.88 27.18
N ILE A 437 -1.74 -3.76 26.26
CA ILE A 437 -3.08 -3.86 25.69
C ILE A 437 -3.70 -5.17 26.17
N ILE A 438 -4.92 -5.10 26.70
CA ILE A 438 -5.73 -6.25 27.07
C ILE A 438 -6.80 -6.44 26.02
N TYR A 439 -6.74 -7.54 25.27
CA TYR A 439 -7.76 -7.93 24.31
C TYR A 439 -8.71 -8.95 24.94
N HIS A 440 -10.02 -8.72 24.79
CA HIS A 440 -11.04 -9.74 25.02
C HIS A 440 -11.52 -10.26 23.67
N TYR A 441 -11.21 -11.51 23.38
CA TYR A 441 -11.55 -12.15 22.12
C TYR A 441 -11.94 -13.61 22.36
N ASN A 442 -13.10 -14.00 21.86
CA ASN A 442 -13.69 -15.34 21.98
C ASN A 442 -13.66 -15.87 23.42
N ASN A 443 -14.10 -15.04 24.38
CA ASN A 443 -14.12 -15.32 25.82
C ASN A 443 -12.75 -15.58 26.47
N LYS A 444 -11.66 -15.38 25.72
CA LYS A 444 -10.27 -15.42 26.19
C LYS A 444 -9.74 -14.01 26.38
N ILE A 445 -8.71 -13.89 27.21
CA ILE A 445 -8.08 -12.61 27.50
C ILE A 445 -6.60 -12.70 27.16
N TYR A 446 -6.13 -11.75 26.37
CA TYR A 446 -4.74 -11.65 25.95
C TYR A 446 -4.15 -10.36 26.49
N LYS A 447 -3.03 -10.44 27.20
CA LYS A 447 -2.29 -9.28 27.69
C LYS A 447 -1.00 -9.15 26.88
N VAL A 448 -0.93 -8.12 26.04
CA VAL A 448 0.17 -7.92 25.10
C VAL A 448 0.95 -6.67 25.52
N PRO A 449 2.28 -6.74 25.73
CA PRO A 449 3.10 -5.57 25.99
C PRO A 449 3.14 -4.68 24.75
N THR A 450 3.06 -3.35 24.89
CA THR A 450 3.07 -2.43 23.74
C THR A 450 4.48 -2.16 23.21
N PHE A 451 5.50 -2.31 24.06
CA PHE A 451 6.84 -1.77 23.82
C PHE A 451 6.83 -0.31 23.34
N GLY A 452 5.89 0.46 23.89
CA GLY A 452 5.72 1.86 23.56
C GLY A 452 5.05 2.13 22.21
N LYS A 453 4.52 1.13 21.49
CA LYS A 453 3.92 1.32 20.16
C LYS A 453 2.50 0.74 20.06
N ILE A 454 1.60 1.48 19.39
CA ILE A 454 0.27 1.02 18.96
C ILE A 454 0.25 0.94 17.45
N PHE A 455 0.17 -0.27 16.92
CA PHE A 455 0.14 -0.49 15.47
C PHE A 455 -1.25 -0.22 14.88
N LYS A 456 -1.29 0.22 13.63
CA LYS A 456 -2.47 0.56 12.85
C LYS A 456 -2.27 0.10 11.40
N ILE A 457 -3.33 -0.40 10.78
CA ILE A 457 -3.33 -0.77 9.35
C ILE A 457 -3.93 0.38 8.56
N ILE A 458 -3.29 0.80 7.48
CA ILE A 458 -3.71 1.87 6.56
C ILE A 458 -3.85 1.34 5.13
N ASP A 459 -4.34 2.19 4.23
CA ASP A 459 -4.48 1.95 2.78
C ASP A 459 -5.47 0.84 2.37
N PHE A 460 -6.75 1.19 2.43
CA PHE A 460 -7.85 0.25 2.21
C PHE A 460 -8.33 0.22 0.75
N GLY A 461 -7.54 0.74 -0.21
CA GLY A 461 -7.94 0.88 -1.62
C GLY A 461 -8.23 -0.45 -2.34
N ARG A 462 -7.64 -1.56 -1.87
CA ARG A 462 -7.92 -2.93 -2.35
C ARG A 462 -8.69 -3.78 -1.34
N SER A 463 -9.15 -3.18 -0.25
CA SER A 463 -9.89 -3.94 0.75
C SER A 463 -11.24 -4.42 0.20
N ILE A 464 -11.68 -5.56 0.72
CA ILE A 464 -13.02 -6.10 0.50
C ILE A 464 -13.66 -6.26 1.87
N TYR A 465 -14.84 -5.67 2.06
CA TYR A 465 -15.57 -5.71 3.33
C TYR A 465 -17.08 -5.58 3.13
N LYS A 466 -17.82 -5.84 4.20
CA LYS A 466 -19.27 -5.77 4.28
C LYS A 466 -19.69 -4.79 5.35
N PHE A 467 -20.70 -3.99 5.04
CA PHE A 467 -21.30 -3.07 6.00
C PHE A 467 -22.78 -2.86 5.69
N GLN A 468 -23.64 -3.08 6.68
CA GLN A 468 -25.11 -2.98 6.56
C GLN A 468 -25.65 -3.81 5.38
N GLY A 469 -25.20 -5.06 5.23
CA GLY A 469 -25.61 -5.98 4.18
C GLY A 469 -25.09 -5.63 2.77
N LYS A 470 -24.26 -4.60 2.63
CA LYS A 470 -23.66 -4.19 1.34
C LYS A 470 -22.21 -4.62 1.27
N ILE A 471 -21.81 -5.14 0.11
CA ILE A 471 -20.41 -5.48 -0.19
C ILE A 471 -19.71 -4.24 -0.76
N PHE A 472 -18.56 -3.91 -0.19
CA PHE A 472 -17.62 -2.91 -0.67
C PHE A 472 -16.44 -3.68 -1.25
N CYS A 473 -16.36 -3.69 -2.57
CA CYS A 473 -15.34 -4.40 -3.33
C CYS A 473 -14.80 -3.42 -4.36
N SER A 474 -13.53 -3.03 -4.20
CA SER A 474 -12.87 -2.02 -5.03
C SER A 474 -12.92 -2.36 -6.52
N ASP A 475 -13.05 -1.33 -7.35
CA ASP A 475 -12.98 -1.46 -8.80
C ASP A 475 -11.61 -1.94 -9.29
N SER A 476 -10.59 -1.98 -8.44
CA SER A 476 -9.33 -2.69 -8.70
C SER A 476 -9.54 -4.15 -9.12
N PHE A 477 -10.58 -4.83 -8.62
CA PHE A 477 -10.88 -6.24 -8.96
C PHE A 477 -11.68 -6.40 -10.26
N LYS A 478 -12.15 -5.29 -10.84
CA LYS A 478 -12.86 -5.30 -12.12
C LYS A 478 -11.95 -5.78 -13.24
N ASN A 479 -12.52 -6.44 -14.25
CA ASN A 479 -11.76 -6.87 -15.42
C ASN A 479 -11.01 -5.69 -16.09
N GLY A 480 -9.74 -5.89 -16.42
CA GLY A 480 -8.84 -4.86 -16.97
C GLY A 480 -8.18 -3.92 -15.96
N ASN A 481 -8.49 -4.06 -14.67
CA ASN A 481 -7.82 -3.33 -13.58
C ASN A 481 -6.80 -4.20 -12.84
N ASP A 482 -6.09 -3.58 -11.91
CA ASP A 482 -4.79 -4.07 -11.42
C ASP A 482 -4.91 -5.36 -10.60
N ALA A 483 -6.05 -5.54 -9.94
CA ALA A 483 -6.37 -6.73 -9.16
C ALA A 483 -7.32 -7.71 -9.87
N ALA A 484 -7.51 -7.55 -11.19
CA ALA A 484 -8.38 -8.41 -11.97
C ALA A 484 -7.94 -9.89 -11.83
N SER A 485 -8.93 -10.78 -11.76
CA SER A 485 -8.77 -12.25 -11.65
C SER A 485 -8.09 -12.78 -10.37
N GLN A 486 -7.78 -11.91 -9.40
CA GLN A 486 -7.39 -12.35 -8.05
C GLN A 486 -8.52 -13.13 -7.38
N TYR A 487 -9.75 -12.63 -7.52
CA TYR A 487 -10.98 -13.26 -7.06
C TYR A 487 -11.98 -13.37 -8.21
N ASN A 488 -13.01 -14.19 -8.01
CA ASN A 488 -14.16 -14.25 -8.89
C ASN A 488 -15.44 -14.23 -8.03
N ILE A 489 -15.87 -13.02 -7.70
CA ILE A 489 -17.00 -12.71 -6.79
C ILE A 489 -17.75 -11.46 -7.26
N GLU A 490 -18.93 -11.23 -6.71
CA GLU A 490 -19.67 -9.99 -6.89
C GLU A 490 -18.89 -8.76 -6.39
N PRO A 491 -19.04 -7.59 -7.04
CA PRO A 491 -19.94 -7.32 -8.17
C PRO A 491 -19.34 -7.67 -9.54
N TYR A 492 -18.13 -8.23 -9.59
CA TYR A 492 -17.38 -8.51 -10.83
C TYR A 492 -17.36 -10.00 -11.21
N PHE A 493 -18.38 -10.75 -10.77
CA PHE A 493 -18.45 -12.20 -10.94
C PHE A 493 -18.59 -12.54 -12.43
N ASN A 494 -17.80 -13.51 -12.89
CA ASN A 494 -17.91 -14.10 -14.21
C ASN A 494 -18.40 -15.55 -14.06
N GLU A 495 -19.60 -15.83 -14.55
CA GLU A 495 -20.24 -17.15 -14.52
C GLU A 495 -19.45 -18.22 -15.28
N LEU A 496 -18.60 -17.83 -16.24
CA LEU A 496 -17.74 -18.75 -17.00
C LEU A 496 -16.53 -19.25 -16.20
N LYS A 497 -16.25 -18.67 -15.03
CA LYS A 497 -15.11 -19.03 -14.18
C LYS A 497 -15.60 -19.56 -12.83
N PRO A 498 -14.86 -20.47 -12.17
CA PRO A 498 -15.22 -20.92 -10.84
C PRO A 498 -15.21 -19.75 -9.85
N ARG A 499 -16.13 -19.77 -8.89
CA ARG A 499 -16.17 -18.78 -7.80
C ARG A 499 -14.91 -18.91 -6.95
N LEU A 500 -14.30 -17.77 -6.65
CA LEU A 500 -13.10 -17.70 -5.81
C LEU A 500 -13.27 -16.52 -4.85
N GLU A 501 -13.63 -16.84 -3.61
CA GLU A 501 -13.90 -15.88 -2.54
C GLU A 501 -12.59 -15.36 -1.90
N PRO A 502 -12.58 -14.11 -1.36
CA PRO A 502 -11.54 -13.65 -0.47
C PRO A 502 -11.42 -14.56 0.74
N ASN A 503 -10.19 -14.82 1.17
CA ASN A 503 -9.91 -15.65 2.33
C ASN A 503 -9.09 -14.87 3.36
N TYR A 504 -9.30 -15.19 4.64
CA TYR A 504 -8.68 -14.45 5.75
C TYR A 504 -7.20 -14.75 5.97
N SER A 505 -6.67 -15.78 5.31
CA SER A 505 -5.23 -16.12 5.38
C SER A 505 -4.41 -15.23 4.46
N PHE A 506 -5.02 -14.67 3.42
CA PHE A 506 -4.38 -13.81 2.43
C PHE A 506 -3.53 -12.71 3.07
N ASP A 507 -4.10 -11.97 4.03
CA ASP A 507 -3.47 -10.76 4.58
C ASP A 507 -2.18 -11.08 5.34
N LEU A 508 -2.17 -12.16 6.14
CA LEU A 508 -0.96 -12.57 6.87
C LEU A 508 0.10 -13.14 5.95
N SER A 509 -0.29 -13.92 4.95
CA SER A 509 0.67 -14.44 3.97
C SER A 509 1.26 -13.33 3.10
N ARG A 510 0.45 -12.34 2.69
CA ARG A 510 0.97 -11.19 1.94
C ARG A 510 1.93 -10.35 2.79
N LEU A 511 1.62 -10.16 4.08
CA LEU A 511 2.50 -9.47 5.01
C LEU A 511 3.81 -10.25 5.22
N ALA A 512 3.73 -11.57 5.40
CA ALA A 512 4.89 -12.44 5.52
C ALA A 512 5.81 -12.33 4.30
N CYS A 513 5.23 -12.32 3.09
CA CYS A 513 5.98 -12.12 1.86
C CYS A 513 6.74 -10.78 1.83
N ALA A 514 6.21 -9.73 2.47
CA ALA A 514 6.91 -8.43 2.57
C ALA A 514 7.97 -8.41 3.68
N ILE A 515 7.85 -9.26 4.70
CA ILE A 515 8.82 -9.37 5.80
C ILE A 515 9.97 -10.31 5.44
N PHE A 516 9.73 -11.29 4.56
CA PHE A 516 10.61 -12.43 4.33
C PHE A 516 12.08 -12.05 4.10
N ASP A 517 12.35 -11.12 3.19
CA ASP A 517 13.72 -10.73 2.83
C ASP A 517 14.45 -9.96 3.95
N TYR A 518 13.74 -9.45 4.98
CA TYR A 518 14.37 -8.84 6.16
C TYR A 518 14.83 -9.88 7.18
N VAL A 519 14.27 -11.09 7.16
CA VAL A 519 14.49 -12.10 8.20
C VAL A 519 15.25 -13.30 7.66
N VAL A 520 15.09 -13.64 6.37
CA VAL A 520 15.73 -14.78 5.73
C VAL A 520 16.89 -14.28 4.88
N GLU A 521 18.12 -14.52 5.35
CA GLU A 521 19.35 -14.13 4.65
C GLU A 521 19.76 -15.15 3.58
N ASP A 522 19.61 -16.45 3.89
CA ASP A 522 19.97 -17.55 3.00
C ASP A 522 18.82 -18.55 2.86
N LEU A 523 18.42 -18.82 1.61
CA LEU A 523 17.37 -19.77 1.27
C LEU A 523 17.74 -21.22 1.64
N GLU A 524 19.02 -21.54 1.82
CA GLU A 524 19.47 -22.85 2.31
C GLU A 524 18.98 -23.13 3.73
N GLU A 525 18.85 -22.10 4.57
CA GLU A 525 18.40 -22.22 5.96
C GLU A 525 16.96 -22.70 6.08
N ILE A 526 16.15 -22.43 5.06
CA ILE A 526 14.71 -22.68 5.07
C ILE A 526 14.32 -23.97 4.33
N LYS A 527 15.29 -24.70 3.78
CA LYS A 527 15.03 -26.01 3.13
C LYS A 527 14.42 -27.02 4.08
N ASP A 528 14.79 -26.95 5.36
CA ASP A 528 14.24 -27.77 6.42
C ASP A 528 13.72 -26.90 7.56
N ILE A 529 12.43 -26.54 7.47
CA ILE A 529 11.72 -25.70 8.46
C ILE A 529 11.85 -26.25 9.88
N SER A 530 12.04 -27.57 10.05
CA SER A 530 12.19 -28.19 11.37
C SER A 530 13.51 -27.82 12.06
N LYS A 531 14.51 -27.39 11.29
CA LYS A 531 15.84 -26.98 11.77
C LYS A 531 16.00 -25.47 11.95
N ILE A 532 14.95 -24.69 11.68
CA ILE A 532 14.99 -23.25 11.93
C ILE A 532 14.87 -23.01 13.43
N ASP A 533 15.96 -22.58 14.05
CA ASP A 533 16.04 -22.28 15.49
C ASP A 533 15.38 -20.93 15.84
N ASP A 534 15.41 -19.97 14.91
CA ASP A 534 14.79 -18.65 15.10
C ASP A 534 13.26 -18.75 14.95
N PRO A 535 12.49 -18.45 16.01
CA PRO A 535 11.05 -18.61 15.98
C PRO A 535 10.32 -17.56 15.12
N ILE A 536 10.90 -16.37 14.91
CA ILE A 536 10.36 -15.35 13.99
C ILE A 536 10.59 -15.78 12.56
N LYS A 537 11.82 -16.15 12.22
CA LYS A 537 12.18 -16.68 10.89
C LYS A 537 11.27 -17.85 10.52
N LYS A 538 11.10 -18.81 11.44
CA LYS A 538 10.22 -19.95 11.25
C LYS A 538 8.77 -19.55 11.00
N LEU A 539 8.22 -18.62 11.78
CA LEU A 539 6.84 -18.14 11.61
C LEU A 539 6.62 -17.48 10.24
N ILE A 540 7.52 -16.58 9.83
CA ILE A 540 7.41 -15.86 8.55
C ILE A 540 7.53 -16.82 7.37
N VAL A 541 8.46 -17.78 7.42
CA VAL A 541 8.60 -18.83 6.39
C VAL A 541 7.33 -19.66 6.32
N GLU A 542 6.78 -20.10 7.45
CA GLU A 542 5.55 -20.90 7.49
C GLU A 542 4.36 -20.15 6.87
N TRP A 543 4.20 -18.84 7.13
CA TRP A 543 3.15 -18.02 6.50
C TRP A 543 3.33 -17.83 4.98
N CYS A 544 4.53 -18.04 4.46
CA CYS A 544 4.83 -18.02 3.03
C CYS A 544 4.63 -19.39 2.33
N LEU A 545 4.10 -20.40 3.04
CA LEU A 545 3.77 -21.70 2.45
C LEU A 545 2.31 -21.77 2.01
N ASP A 546 2.07 -22.44 0.88
CA ASP A 546 0.74 -22.82 0.43
C ASP A 546 0.15 -23.99 1.24
N ASP A 547 -1.11 -24.35 0.97
CA ASP A 547 -1.83 -25.42 1.66
C ASP A 547 -1.18 -26.81 1.46
N LYS A 548 -0.27 -26.95 0.51
CA LYS A 548 0.51 -28.17 0.23
C LYS A 548 1.93 -28.10 0.83
N GLY A 549 2.28 -27.01 1.50
CA GLY A 549 3.61 -26.80 2.09
C GLY A 549 4.66 -26.29 1.09
N VAL A 550 4.26 -25.74 -0.05
CA VAL A 550 5.17 -25.20 -1.06
C VAL A 550 5.41 -23.70 -0.81
N ASN A 551 6.68 -23.27 -0.81
CA ASN A 551 7.06 -21.86 -0.67
C ASN A 551 6.53 -21.04 -1.86
N LEU A 552 5.86 -19.92 -1.57
CA LEU A 552 5.22 -19.06 -2.56
C LEU A 552 6.19 -18.09 -3.26
N LEU A 553 7.29 -17.72 -2.60
CA LEU A 553 8.23 -16.71 -3.09
C LEU A 553 9.29 -17.34 -3.99
N TYR A 554 9.91 -18.43 -3.55
CA TYR A 554 11.09 -18.99 -4.21
C TYR A 554 10.92 -20.45 -4.60
N LYS A 555 11.59 -20.83 -5.67
CA LYS A 555 11.80 -22.22 -6.11
C LYS A 555 13.04 -22.79 -5.42
N ASN A 556 13.20 -24.12 -5.48
CA ASN A 556 14.34 -24.81 -4.88
C ASN A 556 15.69 -24.40 -5.48
N ASN A 557 15.69 -23.80 -6.68
CA ASN A 557 16.87 -23.30 -7.36
C ASN A 557 17.15 -21.81 -7.08
N GLY A 558 16.39 -21.17 -6.18
CA GLY A 558 16.54 -19.75 -5.83
C GLY A 558 15.76 -18.79 -6.72
N ASP A 559 15.21 -19.24 -7.85
CA ASP A 559 14.42 -18.37 -8.72
C ASP A 559 13.11 -17.96 -8.05
N GLU A 560 12.65 -16.75 -8.34
CA GLU A 560 11.31 -16.31 -7.98
C GLU A 560 10.26 -17.25 -8.59
N ARG A 561 9.30 -17.68 -7.76
CA ARG A 561 8.27 -18.64 -8.15
C ARG A 561 7.12 -17.96 -8.87
N TYR A 562 6.65 -16.83 -8.33
CA TYR A 562 5.50 -16.11 -8.84
C TYR A 562 5.81 -14.61 -8.95
N PRO A 563 6.40 -14.16 -10.06
CA PRO A 563 6.71 -12.75 -10.26
C PRO A 563 5.44 -11.89 -10.31
N ASP A 564 5.60 -10.63 -9.92
CA ASP A 564 4.60 -9.56 -10.02
C ASP A 564 3.25 -9.93 -9.37
N PHE A 565 2.15 -9.52 -10.02
CA PHE A 565 0.79 -9.76 -9.56
C PHE A 565 0.39 -11.25 -9.56
N LYS A 566 1.21 -12.14 -10.14
CA LYS A 566 0.96 -13.58 -10.08
C LYS A 566 0.99 -14.08 -8.64
N LEU A 567 1.88 -13.53 -7.79
CA LEU A 567 1.96 -13.87 -6.37
C LEU A 567 0.60 -13.69 -5.67
N TYR A 568 -0.06 -12.55 -5.87
CA TYR A 568 -1.37 -12.24 -5.29
C TYR A 568 -2.42 -13.28 -5.71
N LYS A 569 -2.45 -13.67 -6.99
CA LYS A 569 -3.39 -14.70 -7.47
C LYS A 569 -3.12 -16.06 -6.84
N MET A 570 -1.85 -16.41 -6.60
CA MET A 570 -1.48 -17.69 -6.02
C MET A 570 -1.75 -17.74 -4.52
N ILE A 571 -1.48 -16.67 -3.77
CA ILE A 571 -1.87 -16.55 -2.35
C ILE A 571 -3.39 -16.75 -2.22
N ALA A 572 -4.18 -16.04 -3.03
CA ALA A 572 -5.65 -16.12 -2.99
C ALA A 572 -6.20 -17.53 -3.26
N ARG A 573 -5.52 -18.33 -4.10
CA ARG A 573 -5.98 -19.66 -4.55
C ARG A 573 -5.47 -20.82 -3.74
N HIS A 574 -4.34 -20.67 -3.07
CA HIS A 574 -3.62 -21.81 -2.49
C HIS A 574 -3.24 -21.61 -1.03
N VAL A 575 -3.62 -20.50 -0.39
CA VAL A 575 -3.32 -20.25 1.01
C VAL A 575 -4.60 -20.00 1.79
N HIS A 576 -5.01 -20.99 2.57
CA HIS A 576 -6.26 -20.94 3.34
C HIS A 576 -6.05 -21.25 4.83
N ASN A 577 -4.91 -21.83 5.21
CA ASN A 577 -4.69 -22.28 6.58
C ASN A 577 -4.19 -21.18 7.55
N HIS A 578 -3.45 -20.19 7.05
CA HIS A 578 -2.79 -19.16 7.86
C HIS A 578 -3.70 -18.04 8.37
N THR A 579 -4.93 -18.35 8.79
CA THR A 579 -5.86 -17.32 9.27
C THR A 579 -5.37 -16.68 10.57
N PRO A 580 -5.64 -15.38 10.82
CA PRO A 580 -5.34 -14.72 12.10
C PRO A 580 -5.87 -15.50 13.30
N GLN A 581 -7.03 -16.14 13.16
CA GLN A 581 -7.63 -16.96 14.19
C GLN A 581 -6.80 -18.20 14.53
N ASN A 582 -6.26 -18.88 13.51
CA ASN A 582 -5.42 -20.06 13.71
C ASN A 582 -4.09 -19.68 14.38
N GLN A 583 -3.56 -18.49 14.11
CA GLN A 583 -2.30 -18.03 14.72
C GLN A 583 -2.37 -17.95 16.24
N LEU A 584 -3.54 -17.60 16.80
CA LEU A 584 -3.72 -17.55 18.26
C LEU A 584 -3.54 -18.91 18.98
N ASN A 585 -3.55 -20.03 18.24
CA ASN A 585 -3.32 -21.35 18.80
C ASN A 585 -1.85 -21.74 18.86
N ARG A 586 -0.95 -20.95 18.27
CA ARG A 586 0.47 -21.26 18.27
C ARG A 586 1.13 -20.92 19.62
N PRO A 587 2.19 -21.64 20.02
CA PRO A 587 2.92 -21.36 21.27
C PRO A 587 3.36 -19.90 21.41
N GLU A 588 3.84 -19.31 20.32
CA GLU A 588 4.39 -17.96 20.23
C GLU A 588 3.36 -16.87 20.54
N PHE A 589 2.05 -17.14 20.32
CA PHE A 589 0.97 -16.20 20.64
C PHE A 589 0.18 -16.63 21.89
N LYS A 590 0.18 -17.92 22.23
CA LYS A 590 -0.42 -18.44 23.47
C LYS A 590 0.23 -17.87 24.72
N GLN A 591 1.50 -17.48 24.67
CA GLN A 591 2.19 -16.84 25.79
C GLN A 591 1.50 -15.56 26.30
N PHE A 592 0.72 -14.87 25.45
CA PHE A 592 -0.03 -13.68 25.86
C PHE A 592 -1.37 -14.00 26.53
N LEU A 593 -1.82 -15.26 26.53
CA LEU A 593 -3.07 -15.67 27.14
C LEU A 593 -2.96 -15.58 28.67
N VAL A 594 -3.93 -14.92 29.31
CA VAL A 594 -3.98 -14.78 30.76
C VAL A 594 -5.23 -15.41 31.35
N GLU A 595 -5.11 -15.96 32.56
CA GLU A 595 -6.26 -16.45 33.31
C GLU A 595 -7.11 -15.28 33.82
N LYS A 596 -8.43 -15.47 33.87
CA LYS A 596 -9.40 -14.42 34.25
C LYS A 596 -9.14 -13.83 35.65
N ASN A 597 -8.51 -14.59 36.54
CA ASN A 597 -8.26 -14.18 37.92
C ASN A 597 -7.03 -13.26 38.09
N THR A 598 -6.14 -13.20 37.10
CA THR A 598 -4.85 -12.47 37.21
C THR A 598 -4.98 -10.96 36.90
N ILE A 599 -6.14 -10.51 36.41
CA ILE A 599 -6.36 -9.12 35.94
C ILE A 599 -6.85 -8.20 37.08
N LEU A 600 -6.96 -8.72 38.31
CA LEU A 600 -7.50 -7.97 39.45
C LEU A 600 -6.60 -6.82 39.93
N GLU A 601 -5.31 -6.82 39.59
CA GLU A 601 -4.40 -5.68 39.83
C GLU A 601 -4.47 -4.65 38.70
N LYS A 602 -5.65 -4.04 38.51
CA LYS A 602 -5.85 -2.97 37.52
C LYS A 602 -5.16 -1.68 37.97
N ASN A 603 -3.92 -1.45 37.53
CA ASN A 603 -3.42 -0.09 37.37
C ASN A 603 -4.02 0.49 36.07
N VAL A 604 -5.23 1.05 36.18
CA VAL A 604 -6.03 1.59 35.07
C VAL A 604 -5.26 2.64 34.24
N THR A 605 -4.24 3.28 34.81
CA THR A 605 -3.44 4.31 34.15
C THR A 605 -2.42 3.78 33.14
N THR A 606 -2.05 2.49 33.16
CA THR A 606 -0.96 1.96 32.30
C THR A 606 -1.43 0.99 31.22
N THR A 607 -2.74 0.72 31.12
CA THR A 607 -3.26 -0.37 30.28
C THR A 607 -4.43 0.09 29.40
N ILE A 608 -4.42 -0.33 28.14
CA ILE A 608 -5.54 -0.18 27.20
C ILE A 608 -6.40 -1.45 27.26
N GLU A 609 -7.73 -1.32 27.30
CA GLU A 609 -8.67 -2.46 27.27
C GLU A 609 -9.48 -2.42 25.97
N ILE A 610 -9.30 -3.42 25.10
CA ILE A 610 -10.03 -3.58 23.83
C ILE A 610 -10.90 -4.83 23.94
N ASN A 611 -12.22 -4.62 24.00
CA ASN A 611 -13.16 -5.73 24.09
C ASN A 611 -13.79 -6.05 22.73
N ILE A 612 -13.13 -6.93 21.97
CA ILE A 612 -13.57 -7.35 20.64
C ILE A 612 -14.87 -8.14 20.75
N ASP A 613 -15.06 -8.92 21.82
CA ASP A 613 -16.30 -9.69 22.07
C ASP A 613 -17.56 -8.84 22.10
N LYS A 614 -17.48 -7.61 22.63
CA LYS A 614 -18.60 -6.66 22.68
C LYS A 614 -18.88 -5.92 21.37
N MET A 615 -17.98 -5.97 20.39
CA MET A 615 -18.20 -5.31 19.11
C MET A 615 -19.27 -6.07 18.31
N LEU A 616 -20.28 -5.32 17.87
CA LEU A 616 -21.38 -5.85 17.07
C LEU A 616 -20.89 -6.28 15.69
N ILE A 617 -21.46 -7.35 15.16
CA ILE A 617 -21.28 -7.76 13.77
C ILE A 617 -22.10 -6.80 12.90
N LEU A 618 -21.45 -6.15 11.93
CA LEU A 618 -22.06 -5.10 11.10
C LEU A 618 -22.09 -5.44 9.60
N GLN A 619 -21.73 -6.68 9.26
CA GLN A 619 -21.69 -7.21 7.89
C GLN A 619 -23.06 -7.24 7.22
#